data_AF-A0A519WY24-F1
#
_entry.id   AF-A0A519WY24-F1
#
_cell.length_a   1.000
_cell.length_b   1.000
_cell.length_c   1.000
_cell.angle_alpha   90.00
_cell.angle_beta   90.00
_cell.angle_gamma   90.00
#
_symmetry.space_group_name_H-M   'P 1'
#
loop_
_entity.id
_entity.type
_entity.pdbx_description
1 polymer ?
#
loop_
_entity_poly.entity_id
_entity_poly.type
_entity_poly.pdbx_seq_one_letter_code
_entity_poly.pdbx_strand_id
1 'polypeptide(L)'
;MKLSNIIIPLLLLSVASINSANSQTTPALGKAKSFAVLAASTITNTGATIIKGDVGLSPGSSITGFGPGKILDGAQYTGAASIAGDAKTAATALYNDLAGRKTNVIDMTGQDLGNKTLKPGIYKFSSSVGITGTLTLDDSDDPNAIFIFQIGSTITTATSSKVVMKSGGKGPNVFWQVGSSATIGTYTTFAGNILALASITMTTGATTTGRLFAMTAAVTFDTNTAYALSEEIADKDGDGIPDLMDDYPTDATKAFNTYSSTGEGSTLAFEDQWPLKGDFDLNDLVITYKYTVVTNAKNKVVQVIGNYKLHAAGGSIGNGFGVMFPIERSKIDQIEGAVLEENQRKAVIILFDNMHKELVNGNTEPGKPQSEAKNYTVKFDISNGPLLEDFGTDFNPFLFYTEGTSRHEIHKIGKEPTDLVDKSLFGSKDDGSDLASGNYYVTKTGLPYVIDVPAGNFQYPIEGKDVTLAYLHFAEWAASGGKSFIDWYSNLAKDFRNQNFIFSK
;
A
#
# COMPACT_ATOMS: atom_id res chain seq x y z
N MET A 1 -30.49 -50.63 -51.17
CA MET A 1 -29.52 -50.92 -50.10
C MET A 1 -29.08 -49.58 -49.51
N LYS A 2 -29.52 -49.30 -48.29
CA LYS A 2 -29.17 -48.22 -47.33
C LYS A 2 -28.72 -46.85 -47.88
N LEU A 3 -29.64 -45.88 -47.86
CA LEU A 3 -29.33 -44.44 -47.74
C LEU A 3 -29.21 -44.11 -46.24
N SER A 4 -28.08 -43.54 -45.86
CA SER A 4 -27.72 -43.15 -44.49
C SER A 4 -28.33 -41.81 -44.11
N ASN A 5 -29.07 -41.79 -42.99
CA ASN A 5 -29.61 -40.59 -42.36
C ASN A 5 -28.51 -39.71 -41.77
N ILE A 6 -28.41 -38.46 -42.22
CA ILE A 6 -27.65 -37.39 -41.57
C ILE A 6 -28.62 -36.58 -40.73
N ILE A 7 -28.42 -36.58 -39.42
CA ILE A 7 -29.13 -35.73 -38.45
C ILE A 7 -28.34 -34.42 -38.34
N ILE A 8 -28.96 -33.30 -38.71
CA ILE A 8 -28.43 -31.95 -38.48
C ILE A 8 -29.07 -31.44 -37.17
N PRO A 9 -28.30 -31.06 -36.13
CA PRO A 9 -28.88 -30.48 -34.94
C PRO A 9 -29.28 -29.02 -35.21
N LEU A 10 -30.54 -28.72 -34.94
CA LEU A 10 -31.14 -27.39 -35.00
C LEU A 10 -30.61 -26.58 -33.80
N LEU A 11 -29.70 -25.64 -34.06
CA LEU A 11 -29.19 -24.70 -33.06
C LEU A 11 -30.28 -23.66 -32.76
N LEU A 12 -30.98 -23.79 -31.62
CA LEU A 12 -31.85 -22.72 -31.11
C LEU A 12 -30.96 -21.54 -30.68
N LEU A 13 -30.96 -20.47 -31.47
CA LEU A 13 -30.47 -19.15 -31.05
C LEU A 13 -31.44 -18.59 -30.02
N SER A 14 -31.09 -18.68 -28.73
CA SER A 14 -31.72 -17.86 -27.69
C SER A 14 -31.31 -16.40 -27.92
N VAL A 15 -32.24 -15.57 -28.37
CA VAL A 15 -32.05 -14.12 -28.40
C VAL A 15 -32.07 -13.66 -26.94
N ALA A 16 -30.89 -13.59 -26.32
CA ALA A 16 -30.74 -12.92 -25.04
C ALA A 16 -31.05 -11.44 -25.25
N SER A 17 -32.17 -10.98 -24.70
CA SER A 17 -32.47 -9.55 -24.57
C SER A 17 -31.31 -8.90 -23.84
N ILE A 18 -30.49 -8.15 -24.57
CA ILE A 18 -29.42 -7.34 -24.00
C ILE A 18 -30.14 -6.22 -23.24
N ASN A 19 -30.33 -6.40 -21.93
CA ASN A 19 -30.63 -5.28 -21.05
C ASN A 19 -29.37 -4.39 -21.07
N SER A 20 -29.36 -3.41 -21.96
CA SER A 20 -28.42 -2.30 -21.86
C SER A 20 -28.65 -1.64 -20.51
N ALA A 21 -27.79 -1.94 -19.54
CA ALA A 21 -27.69 -1.15 -18.32
C ALA A 21 -27.29 0.26 -18.77
N ASN A 22 -28.26 1.18 -18.78
CA ASN A 22 -28.00 2.59 -19.04
C ASN A 22 -27.09 3.09 -17.91
N SER A 23 -25.79 3.12 -18.16
CA SER A 23 -24.80 3.68 -17.27
C SER A 23 -25.09 5.17 -17.07
N GLN A 24 -24.94 5.64 -15.84
CA GLN A 24 -25.20 7.04 -15.54
C GLN A 24 -24.14 7.91 -16.23
N THR A 25 -24.55 9.05 -16.82
CA THR A 25 -23.59 9.98 -17.42
C THR A 25 -22.94 10.83 -16.34
N THR A 26 -21.62 11.02 -16.42
CA THR A 26 -20.89 11.84 -15.45
C THR A 26 -21.43 13.27 -15.43
N PRO A 27 -21.88 13.80 -14.28
CA PRO A 27 -22.31 15.19 -14.16
C PRO A 27 -21.18 16.17 -14.50
N ALA A 28 -21.45 17.15 -15.36
CA ALA A 28 -20.42 18.09 -15.82
C ALA A 28 -20.22 19.25 -14.84
N LEU A 29 -18.99 19.45 -14.35
CA LEU A 29 -18.62 20.58 -13.49
C LEU A 29 -18.48 21.90 -14.23
N GLY A 30 -18.22 21.87 -15.54
CA GLY A 30 -18.01 23.05 -16.37
C GLY A 30 -16.94 23.99 -15.78
N LYS A 31 -17.24 25.29 -15.75
CA LYS A 31 -16.31 26.31 -15.21
C LYS A 31 -16.10 26.21 -13.69
N ALA A 32 -16.88 25.42 -12.97
CA ALA A 32 -16.66 25.17 -11.55
C ALA A 32 -15.53 24.15 -11.29
N LYS A 33 -14.99 23.50 -12.34
CA LYS A 33 -14.02 22.40 -12.23
C LYS A 33 -12.77 22.74 -11.40
N SER A 34 -12.22 23.96 -11.48
CA SER A 34 -10.99 24.33 -10.74
C SER A 34 -11.24 24.71 -9.28
N PHE A 35 -12.49 24.93 -8.87
CA PHE A 35 -12.83 25.43 -7.55
C PHE A 35 -12.99 24.32 -6.53
N ALA A 36 -12.24 24.42 -5.42
CA ALA A 36 -12.46 23.65 -4.19
C ALA A 36 -13.69 24.16 -3.45
N VAL A 37 -13.87 25.48 -3.43
CA VAL A 37 -14.93 26.13 -2.68
C VAL A 37 -15.60 27.20 -3.53
N LEU A 38 -16.94 27.16 -3.56
CA LEU A 38 -17.76 28.23 -4.12
C LEU A 38 -18.83 28.62 -3.10
N ALA A 39 -19.01 29.91 -2.87
CA ALA A 39 -20.08 30.44 -2.03
C ALA A 39 -20.72 31.68 -2.68
N ALA A 40 -21.84 32.13 -2.13
CA ALA A 40 -22.53 33.33 -2.62
C ALA A 40 -22.41 34.53 -1.70
N SER A 41 -22.60 34.36 -0.38
CA SER A 41 -22.67 35.49 0.56
C SER A 41 -21.32 35.82 1.21
N THR A 42 -20.68 34.84 1.84
CA THR A 42 -19.36 34.98 2.48
C THR A 42 -18.64 33.62 2.59
N ILE A 43 -17.32 33.65 2.72
CA ILE A 43 -16.53 32.50 3.15
C ILE A 43 -15.77 32.90 4.41
N THR A 44 -15.96 32.15 5.49
CA THR A 44 -15.35 32.45 6.80
C THR A 44 -14.54 31.25 7.30
N ASN A 45 -13.38 31.53 7.90
CA ASN A 45 -12.52 30.51 8.50
C ASN A 45 -12.13 30.86 9.94
N THR A 46 -12.13 29.86 10.81
CA THR A 46 -11.47 29.87 12.12
C THR A 46 -10.34 28.83 12.15
N GLY A 47 -9.22 29.14 12.80
CA GLY A 47 -8.12 28.18 12.95
C GLY A 47 -7.36 27.85 11.67
N ALA A 48 -6.56 26.79 11.73
CA ALA A 48 -5.57 26.43 10.70
C ALA A 48 -6.16 25.53 9.59
N THR A 49 -7.14 26.05 8.85
CA THR A 49 -7.71 25.33 7.70
C THR A 49 -6.75 25.31 6.52
N ILE A 50 -6.71 24.19 5.79
CA ILE A 50 -6.01 24.08 4.50
C ILE A 50 -7.05 23.81 3.40
N ILE A 51 -7.09 24.68 2.40
CA ILE A 51 -7.85 24.45 1.17
C ILE A 51 -6.85 24.24 0.04
N LYS A 52 -7.01 23.17 -0.73
CA LYS A 52 -6.23 22.91 -1.95
C LYS A 52 -7.13 23.08 -3.18
N GLY A 53 -6.83 24.09 -4.00
CA GLY A 53 -7.62 24.51 -5.17
C GLY A 53 -8.27 25.89 -5.03
N ASP A 54 -8.93 26.36 -6.10
CA ASP A 54 -9.45 27.74 -6.15
C ASP A 54 -10.61 27.96 -5.15
N VAL A 55 -10.70 29.18 -4.63
CA VAL A 55 -11.76 29.63 -3.72
C VAL A 55 -12.50 30.79 -4.38
N GLY A 56 -13.79 30.60 -4.64
CA GLY A 56 -14.63 31.57 -5.33
C GLY A 56 -15.80 32.04 -4.48
N LEU A 57 -16.03 33.35 -4.46
CA LEU A 57 -17.19 33.95 -3.82
C LEU A 57 -17.89 34.87 -4.83
N SER A 58 -19.13 34.56 -5.18
CA SER A 58 -19.92 35.41 -6.07
C SER A 58 -21.43 35.24 -5.83
N PRO A 59 -22.18 36.33 -5.69
CA PRO A 59 -21.79 37.72 -5.98
C PRO A 59 -21.07 38.45 -4.84
N GLY A 60 -20.93 37.82 -3.66
CA GLY A 60 -20.26 38.42 -2.50
C GLY A 60 -18.77 38.72 -2.72
N SER A 61 -18.19 39.43 -1.75
CA SER A 61 -16.78 39.85 -1.79
C SER A 61 -16.00 39.64 -0.50
N SER A 62 -16.65 39.16 0.56
CA SER A 62 -16.02 38.95 1.87
C SER A 62 -15.58 37.50 2.08
N ILE A 63 -14.27 37.27 1.89
CA ILE A 63 -13.56 36.05 2.30
C ILE A 63 -12.65 36.41 3.47
N THR A 64 -12.82 35.75 4.62
CA THR A 64 -12.12 36.12 5.87
C THR A 64 -11.57 34.89 6.61
N GLY A 65 -10.56 35.10 7.46
CA GLY A 65 -9.96 34.04 8.28
C GLY A 65 -8.78 33.29 7.63
N PHE A 66 -8.38 33.65 6.42
CA PHE A 66 -7.23 33.06 5.69
C PHE A 66 -5.90 33.77 6.02
N GLY A 67 -5.61 33.89 7.31
CA GLY A 67 -4.27 34.19 7.86
C GLY A 67 -3.69 32.96 8.53
N PRO A 68 -4.36 32.41 9.57
CA PRO A 68 -4.08 31.07 10.08
C PRO A 68 -4.51 29.97 9.10
N GLY A 69 -5.60 30.18 8.35
CA GLY A 69 -6.00 29.33 7.24
C GLY A 69 -5.18 29.61 5.98
N LYS A 70 -4.92 28.58 5.16
CA LYS A 70 -4.12 28.64 3.95
C LYS A 70 -4.88 28.11 2.75
N ILE A 71 -4.68 28.76 1.60
CA ILE A 71 -5.08 28.26 0.29
C ILE A 71 -3.80 27.85 -0.42
N LEU A 72 -3.73 26.60 -0.84
CA LEU A 72 -2.61 26.00 -1.54
C LEU A 72 -3.07 25.62 -2.95
N ASP A 73 -2.15 25.70 -3.92
CA ASP A 73 -2.39 25.28 -5.30
C ASP A 73 -3.67 25.87 -5.92
N GLY A 74 -3.99 27.13 -5.58
CA GLY A 74 -5.18 27.85 -6.03
C GLY A 74 -5.18 29.30 -5.58
N ALA A 75 -6.17 30.07 -6.05
CA ALA A 75 -6.30 31.49 -5.74
C ALA A 75 -7.72 31.87 -5.26
N GLN A 76 -7.85 33.07 -4.71
CA GLN A 76 -9.13 33.66 -4.33
C GLN A 76 -9.70 34.51 -5.46
N TYR A 77 -10.98 34.33 -5.76
CA TYR A 77 -11.72 35.08 -6.75
C TYR A 77 -13.03 35.57 -6.16
N THR A 78 -13.31 36.87 -6.27
CA THR A 78 -14.52 37.47 -5.70
C THR A 78 -15.29 38.31 -6.70
N GLY A 79 -16.61 38.39 -6.50
CA GLY A 79 -17.51 39.20 -7.32
C GLY A 79 -17.90 38.56 -8.65
N ALA A 80 -19.05 39.00 -9.18
CA ALA A 80 -19.70 38.42 -10.35
C ALA A 80 -18.92 38.55 -11.66
N ALA A 81 -18.03 39.56 -11.77
CA ALA A 81 -17.22 39.78 -12.97
C ALA A 81 -15.91 38.94 -12.98
N SER A 82 -15.60 38.21 -11.90
CA SER A 82 -14.45 37.31 -11.85
C SER A 82 -14.82 35.91 -12.38
N ILE A 83 -13.82 35.04 -12.54
CA ILE A 83 -14.05 33.63 -12.87
C ILE A 83 -14.92 32.90 -11.82
N ALA A 84 -15.07 33.43 -10.61
CA ALA A 84 -16.02 32.91 -9.62
C ALA A 84 -17.49 33.09 -10.06
N GLY A 85 -17.82 34.13 -10.85
CA GLY A 85 -19.16 34.32 -11.40
C GLY A 85 -19.55 33.23 -12.41
N ASP A 86 -18.65 32.93 -13.35
CA ASP A 86 -18.83 31.85 -14.33
C ASP A 86 -18.89 30.49 -13.64
N ALA A 87 -18.01 30.26 -12.67
CA ALA A 87 -17.99 29.04 -11.87
C ALA A 87 -19.28 28.86 -11.07
N LYS A 88 -19.83 29.92 -10.47
CA LYS A 88 -21.13 29.88 -9.78
C LYS A 88 -22.29 29.55 -10.71
N THR A 89 -22.26 30.06 -11.94
CA THR A 89 -23.25 29.72 -12.97
C THR A 89 -23.17 28.25 -13.33
N ALA A 90 -21.96 27.72 -13.58
CA ALA A 90 -21.75 26.30 -13.86
C ALA A 90 -22.15 25.39 -12.69
N ALA A 91 -21.81 25.77 -11.45
CA ALA A 91 -22.20 25.01 -10.26
C ALA A 91 -23.73 25.00 -10.06
N THR A 92 -24.42 26.08 -10.41
CA THR A 92 -25.89 26.15 -10.38
C THR A 92 -26.51 25.24 -11.45
N ALA A 93 -25.93 25.19 -12.65
CA ALA A 93 -26.37 24.26 -13.70
C ALA A 93 -26.18 22.80 -13.27
N LEU A 94 -25.03 22.46 -12.68
CA LEU A 94 -24.76 21.14 -12.12
C LEU A 94 -25.73 20.77 -10.99
N TYR A 95 -26.01 21.70 -10.07
CA TYR A 95 -27.01 21.48 -9.02
C TYR A 95 -28.38 21.11 -9.59
N ASN A 96 -28.83 21.84 -10.62
CA ASN A 96 -30.11 21.59 -11.29
C ASN A 96 -30.12 20.27 -12.09
N ASP A 97 -29.01 19.91 -12.75
CA ASP A 97 -28.87 18.60 -13.41
C ASP A 97 -29.01 17.47 -12.40
N LEU A 98 -28.22 17.51 -11.32
CA LEU A 98 -28.26 16.50 -10.27
C LEU A 98 -29.66 16.36 -9.65
N ALA A 99 -30.34 17.47 -9.36
CA ALA A 99 -31.71 17.47 -8.84
C ALA A 99 -32.75 16.94 -9.86
N GLY A 100 -32.46 17.09 -11.17
CA GLY A 100 -33.35 16.74 -12.27
C GLY A 100 -33.30 15.27 -12.71
N ARG A 101 -32.28 14.50 -12.30
CA ARG A 101 -32.11 13.09 -12.68
C ARG A 101 -33.21 12.21 -12.05
N LYS A 102 -33.91 11.41 -12.87
CA LYS A 102 -35.09 10.62 -12.44
C LYS A 102 -35.00 9.12 -12.76
N THR A 103 -34.03 8.69 -13.53
CA THR A 103 -33.89 7.29 -13.96
C THR A 103 -33.23 6.46 -12.85
N ASN A 104 -33.79 5.29 -12.54
CA ASN A 104 -33.24 4.33 -11.56
C ASN A 104 -32.97 4.94 -10.17
N VAL A 105 -33.84 5.84 -9.73
CA VAL A 105 -33.73 6.50 -8.43
C VAL A 105 -34.23 5.56 -7.33
N ILE A 106 -33.40 5.39 -6.30
CA ILE A 106 -33.69 4.60 -5.10
C ILE A 106 -34.12 5.57 -4.00
N ASP A 107 -35.38 5.48 -3.56
CA ASP A 107 -35.86 6.27 -2.43
C ASP A 107 -35.40 5.65 -1.11
N MET A 108 -34.69 6.45 -0.32
CA MET A 108 -34.18 6.09 1.01
C MET A 108 -34.63 7.09 2.08
N THR A 109 -35.70 7.85 1.82
CA THR A 109 -36.26 8.83 2.74
C THR A 109 -36.44 8.25 4.15
N GLY A 110 -35.98 9.00 5.16
CA GLY A 110 -36.08 8.61 6.57
C GLY A 110 -34.96 7.68 7.07
N GLN A 111 -34.03 7.25 6.22
CA GLN A 111 -32.89 6.42 6.64
C GLN A 111 -31.67 7.26 7.01
N ASP A 112 -30.98 6.88 8.09
CA ASP A 112 -29.59 7.28 8.35
C ASP A 112 -28.65 6.45 7.45
N LEU A 113 -27.60 7.08 6.90
CA LEU A 113 -26.66 6.41 5.99
C LEU A 113 -25.47 5.74 6.68
N GLY A 114 -25.31 5.97 7.98
CA GLY A 114 -24.29 5.34 8.78
C GLY A 114 -24.39 3.81 8.77
N ASN A 115 -23.22 3.17 8.70
CA ASN A 115 -23.03 1.72 8.67
C ASN A 115 -23.68 1.01 7.47
N LYS A 116 -23.98 1.75 6.39
CA LYS A 116 -24.46 1.17 5.13
C LYS A 116 -23.32 1.03 4.13
N THR A 117 -23.46 0.04 3.26
CA THR A 117 -22.68 -0.09 2.03
C THR A 117 -23.62 0.09 0.84
N LEU A 118 -23.35 1.08 0.00
CA LEU A 118 -24.18 1.42 -1.15
C LEU A 118 -23.43 1.10 -2.44
N LYS A 119 -24.14 0.51 -3.41
CA LYS A 119 -23.63 0.32 -4.78
C LYS A 119 -23.81 1.59 -5.63
N PRO A 120 -23.22 1.70 -6.81
CA PRO A 120 -23.35 2.90 -7.66
C PRO A 120 -24.83 3.15 -8.00
N GLY A 121 -25.26 4.42 -8.00
CA GLY A 121 -26.68 4.74 -8.22
C GLY A 121 -27.10 6.14 -7.80
N ILE A 122 -28.41 6.42 -7.96
CA ILE A 122 -29.04 7.67 -7.53
C ILE A 122 -29.92 7.38 -6.32
N TYR A 123 -29.65 8.07 -5.22
CA TYR A 123 -30.32 7.91 -3.94
C TYR A 123 -31.08 9.18 -3.58
N LYS A 124 -32.39 9.06 -3.36
CA LYS A 124 -33.28 10.19 -3.09
C LYS A 124 -33.79 10.18 -1.66
N PHE A 125 -33.88 11.38 -1.09
CA PHE A 125 -34.44 11.65 0.24
C PHE A 125 -35.33 12.87 0.13
N SER A 126 -36.61 12.76 0.49
CA SER A 126 -37.50 13.93 0.52
C SER A 126 -37.32 14.80 1.77
N SER A 127 -36.59 14.31 2.76
CA SER A 127 -36.32 14.95 4.05
C SER A 127 -34.82 15.13 4.30
N SER A 128 -34.46 15.55 5.52
CA SER A 128 -33.07 15.58 5.98
C SER A 128 -32.47 14.19 6.08
N VAL A 129 -31.14 14.12 5.96
CA VAL A 129 -30.32 12.90 6.06
C VAL A 129 -29.27 13.05 7.15
N GLY A 130 -29.18 12.03 7.99
CA GLY A 130 -28.09 11.83 8.93
C GLY A 130 -27.06 10.84 8.42
N ILE A 131 -25.79 11.02 8.81
CA ILE A 131 -24.76 9.98 8.73
C ILE A 131 -24.20 9.78 10.13
N THR A 132 -24.48 8.63 10.72
CA THR A 132 -23.98 8.24 12.05
C THR A 132 -23.09 7.00 11.95
N GLY A 133 -21.77 7.21 11.89
CA GLY A 133 -20.79 6.14 11.68
C GLY A 133 -20.20 6.19 10.27
N THR A 134 -19.94 5.02 9.67
CA THR A 134 -19.29 4.95 8.34
C THR A 134 -20.29 4.59 7.24
N LEU A 135 -20.44 5.46 6.24
CA LEU A 135 -21.03 5.13 4.95
C LEU A 135 -19.93 4.66 4.00
N THR A 136 -20.08 3.46 3.45
CA THR A 136 -19.18 2.90 2.44
C THR A 136 -19.84 2.91 1.06
N LEU A 137 -19.16 3.47 0.07
CA LEU A 137 -19.56 3.48 -1.33
C LEU A 137 -18.76 2.40 -2.06
N ASP A 138 -19.45 1.34 -2.48
CA ASP A 138 -18.86 0.15 -3.10
C ASP A 138 -18.68 0.37 -4.61
N ASP A 139 -17.47 0.77 -4.97
CA ASP A 139 -16.97 0.97 -6.33
C ASP A 139 -16.13 -0.22 -6.84
N SER A 140 -16.22 -1.39 -6.18
CA SER A 140 -15.37 -2.54 -6.52
C SER A 140 -15.57 -3.07 -7.94
N ASP A 141 -16.73 -2.82 -8.54
CA ASP A 141 -17.05 -3.29 -9.89
C ASP A 141 -16.61 -2.28 -10.99
N ASP A 142 -16.44 -1.01 -10.63
CA ASP A 142 -16.07 0.07 -11.55
C ASP A 142 -15.41 1.24 -10.78
N PRO A 143 -14.11 1.52 -11.01
CA PRO A 143 -13.43 2.66 -10.37
C PRO A 143 -14.02 4.03 -10.79
N ASN A 144 -14.76 4.09 -11.89
CA ASN A 144 -15.48 5.27 -12.36
C ASN A 144 -16.94 5.33 -11.88
N ALA A 145 -17.34 4.45 -10.96
CA ALA A 145 -18.69 4.38 -10.42
C ALA A 145 -19.24 5.75 -9.97
N ILE A 146 -20.48 6.03 -10.36
CA ILE A 146 -21.17 7.29 -10.05
C ILE A 146 -22.17 7.08 -8.91
N PHE A 147 -22.09 7.95 -7.92
CA PHE A 147 -23.01 8.02 -6.78
C PHE A 147 -23.63 9.40 -6.70
N ILE A 148 -24.96 9.49 -6.75
CA ILE A 148 -25.69 10.76 -6.69
C ILE A 148 -26.67 10.71 -5.54
N PHE A 149 -26.56 11.64 -4.60
CA PHE A 149 -27.48 11.81 -3.49
C PHE A 149 -28.32 13.07 -3.71
N GLN A 150 -29.63 12.91 -3.83
CA GLN A 150 -30.62 13.98 -3.98
C GLN A 150 -31.37 14.18 -2.67
N ILE A 151 -30.99 15.19 -1.90
CA ILE A 151 -31.49 15.42 -0.55
C ILE A 151 -32.43 16.62 -0.55
N GLY A 152 -33.69 16.43 -0.15
CA GLY A 152 -34.71 17.47 -0.18
C GLY A 152 -34.51 18.58 0.85
N SER A 153 -33.80 18.29 1.95
CA SER A 153 -33.53 19.23 3.04
C SER A 153 -32.04 19.28 3.39
N THR A 154 -31.66 18.99 4.63
CA THR A 154 -30.28 19.09 5.14
C THR A 154 -29.55 17.76 5.10
N ILE A 155 -28.22 17.79 5.02
CA ILE A 155 -27.35 16.66 5.37
C ILE A 155 -26.52 17.02 6.59
N THR A 156 -26.47 16.11 7.57
CA THR A 156 -25.68 16.29 8.79
C THR A 156 -24.89 15.02 9.11
N THR A 157 -23.61 15.15 9.47
CA THR A 157 -22.83 14.03 9.99
C THR A 157 -22.62 14.15 11.49
N ALA A 158 -22.68 13.02 12.20
CA ALA A 158 -22.26 12.97 13.60
C ALA A 158 -20.72 13.10 13.70
N THR A 159 -20.20 13.43 14.89
CA THR A 159 -18.75 13.48 15.14
C THR A 159 -18.05 12.19 14.69
N SER A 160 -16.90 12.34 14.03
CA SER A 160 -16.05 11.25 13.54
C SER A 160 -16.71 10.29 12.56
N SER A 161 -17.82 10.70 11.92
CA SER A 161 -18.43 9.93 10.84
C SER A 161 -17.53 9.88 9.62
N LYS A 162 -17.78 8.92 8.73
CA LYS A 162 -16.99 8.71 7.51
C LYS A 162 -17.87 8.47 6.31
N VAL A 163 -17.51 9.08 5.18
CA VAL A 163 -17.98 8.69 3.84
C VAL A 163 -16.74 8.25 3.07
N VAL A 164 -16.66 6.97 2.72
CA VAL A 164 -15.47 6.37 2.11
C VAL A 164 -15.81 5.54 0.89
N MET A 165 -14.91 5.52 -0.08
CA MET A 165 -14.95 4.55 -1.18
C MET A 165 -14.40 3.21 -0.68
N LYS A 166 -14.98 2.09 -1.11
CA LYS A 166 -14.53 0.75 -0.73
C LYS A 166 -13.13 0.45 -1.29
N SER A 167 -12.81 0.98 -2.47
CA SER A 167 -11.47 0.94 -3.06
C SER A 167 -10.41 1.77 -2.31
N GLY A 168 -10.83 2.67 -1.41
CA GLY A 168 -9.95 3.70 -0.85
C GLY A 168 -9.77 4.95 -1.74
N GLY A 169 -10.43 4.99 -2.90
CA GLY A 169 -10.45 6.14 -3.81
C GLY A 169 -11.02 7.42 -3.17
N LYS A 170 -10.77 8.57 -3.81
CA LYS A 170 -11.15 9.90 -3.28
C LYS A 170 -12.58 10.35 -3.61
N GLY A 171 -13.29 9.58 -4.45
CA GLY A 171 -14.69 9.82 -4.81
C GLY A 171 -14.97 11.02 -5.73
N PRO A 172 -14.22 11.24 -6.84
CA PRO A 172 -14.51 12.35 -7.76
C PRO A 172 -15.90 12.27 -8.38
N ASN A 173 -16.44 11.06 -8.52
CA ASN A 173 -17.77 10.77 -9.11
C ASN A 173 -18.90 10.65 -8.07
N VAL A 174 -18.67 11.14 -6.85
CA VAL A 174 -19.69 11.20 -5.79
C VAL A 174 -20.25 12.62 -5.71
N PHE A 175 -21.57 12.76 -5.80
CA PHE A 175 -22.26 14.06 -5.83
C PHE A 175 -23.39 14.12 -4.81
N TRP A 176 -23.42 15.21 -4.04
CA TRP A 176 -24.40 15.46 -3.00
C TRP A 176 -25.16 16.74 -3.34
N GLN A 177 -26.34 16.61 -3.96
CA GLN A 177 -27.25 17.71 -4.17
C GLN A 177 -28.12 17.88 -2.91
N VAL A 178 -27.99 19.03 -2.24
CA VAL A 178 -28.63 19.29 -0.94
C VAL A 178 -29.63 20.45 -1.08
N GLY A 179 -30.89 20.18 -0.73
CA GLY A 179 -32.02 21.10 -0.89
C GLY A 179 -32.00 22.31 0.04
N SER A 180 -31.19 22.26 1.09
CA SER A 180 -30.96 23.40 1.99
C SER A 180 -29.46 23.51 2.31
N SER A 181 -29.04 23.16 3.53
CA SER A 181 -27.67 23.30 4.01
C SER A 181 -27.02 21.95 4.34
N ALA A 182 -25.69 21.91 4.26
CA ALA A 182 -24.88 20.79 4.71
C ALA A 182 -24.10 21.16 5.98
N THR A 183 -24.08 20.27 6.98
CA THR A 183 -23.26 20.42 8.19
C THR A 183 -22.41 19.17 8.38
N ILE A 184 -21.10 19.33 8.22
CA ILE A 184 -20.12 18.26 8.37
C ILE A 184 -19.58 18.34 9.79
N GLY A 185 -19.98 17.38 10.61
CA GLY A 185 -19.68 17.27 12.04
C GLY A 185 -18.19 17.07 12.33
N THR A 186 -17.81 17.27 13.59
CA THR A 186 -16.40 17.42 13.97
C THR A 186 -15.60 16.15 13.64
N TYR A 187 -14.37 16.32 13.14
CA TYR A 187 -13.49 15.22 12.75
C TYR A 187 -14.09 14.21 11.74
N THR A 188 -15.14 14.59 11.00
CA THR A 188 -15.70 13.77 9.92
C THR A 188 -14.72 13.72 8.74
N THR A 189 -14.60 12.57 8.09
CA THR A 189 -13.97 12.46 6.76
C THR A 189 -15.04 12.24 5.70
N PHE A 190 -15.13 13.13 4.71
CA PHE A 190 -16.24 13.16 3.76
C PHE A 190 -15.77 13.13 2.29
N ALA A 191 -16.08 12.05 1.58
CA ALA A 191 -15.81 11.93 0.14
C ALA A 191 -16.98 12.46 -0.72
N GLY A 192 -16.63 13.26 -1.74
CA GLY A 192 -17.54 13.71 -2.80
C GLY A 192 -17.71 15.23 -2.91
N ASN A 193 -18.41 15.63 -3.96
CA ASN A 193 -18.73 17.01 -4.27
C ASN A 193 -20.08 17.39 -3.62
N ILE A 194 -20.07 18.33 -2.69
CA ILE A 194 -21.26 18.85 -2.02
C ILE A 194 -21.75 20.11 -2.73
N LEU A 195 -22.99 20.08 -3.22
CA LEU A 195 -23.70 21.21 -3.79
C LEU A 195 -24.94 21.50 -2.96
N ALA A 196 -24.84 22.46 -2.04
CA ALA A 196 -25.93 22.83 -1.14
C ALA A 196 -26.64 24.10 -1.63
N LEU A 197 -27.98 24.12 -1.55
CA LEU A 197 -28.76 25.28 -1.97
C LEU A 197 -28.39 26.53 -1.15
N ALA A 198 -28.30 26.38 0.16
CA ALA A 198 -28.03 27.44 1.10
C ALA A 198 -26.55 27.42 1.52
N SER A 199 -26.24 26.95 2.73
CA SER A 199 -24.91 27.03 3.33
C SER A 199 -24.22 25.67 3.46
N ILE A 200 -22.89 25.69 3.58
CA ILE A 200 -22.08 24.55 3.96
C ILE A 200 -21.27 24.93 5.20
N THR A 201 -21.36 24.13 6.25
CA THR A 201 -20.58 24.32 7.49
C THR A 201 -19.69 23.11 7.72
N MET A 202 -18.38 23.34 7.66
CA MET A 202 -17.35 22.41 8.08
C MET A 202 -17.01 22.71 9.54
N THR A 203 -17.41 21.83 10.45
CA THR A 203 -17.08 21.99 11.88
C THR A 203 -15.66 21.49 12.18
N THR A 204 -15.16 21.76 13.39
CA THR A 204 -13.75 21.57 13.79
C THR A 204 -13.14 20.26 13.29
N GLY A 205 -12.03 20.35 12.55
CA GLY A 205 -11.21 19.18 12.20
C GLY A 205 -11.78 18.25 11.14
N ALA A 206 -12.96 18.56 10.56
CA ALA A 206 -13.51 17.79 9.46
C ALA A 206 -12.64 17.92 8.19
N THR A 207 -12.58 16.84 7.40
CA THR A 207 -11.83 16.76 6.15
C THR A 207 -12.73 16.34 4.99
N THR A 208 -12.54 16.94 3.82
CA THR A 208 -13.29 16.56 2.60
C THR A 208 -12.37 16.29 1.41
N THR A 209 -12.72 15.27 0.63
CA THR A 209 -12.13 15.02 -0.70
C THR A 209 -13.20 15.28 -1.74
N GLY A 210 -13.12 16.41 -2.44
CA GLY A 210 -14.15 16.92 -3.34
C GLY A 210 -14.44 18.40 -3.11
N ARG A 211 -15.55 18.87 -3.67
CA ARG A 211 -15.87 20.31 -3.74
C ARG A 211 -16.94 20.72 -2.75
N LEU A 212 -16.88 21.97 -2.28
CA LEU A 212 -17.85 22.57 -1.36
C LEU A 212 -18.52 23.78 -2.01
N PHE A 213 -19.68 23.56 -2.62
CA PHE A 213 -20.41 24.58 -3.38
C PHE A 213 -21.73 24.98 -2.69
N ALA A 214 -21.75 26.15 -2.06
CA ALA A 214 -22.93 26.80 -1.51
C ALA A 214 -23.59 27.70 -2.58
N MET A 215 -24.84 27.41 -2.94
CA MET A 215 -25.52 28.05 -4.07
C MET A 215 -25.96 29.49 -3.76
N THR A 216 -26.48 29.74 -2.56
CA THR A 216 -27.08 31.04 -2.21
C THR A 216 -26.55 31.66 -0.93
N ALA A 217 -25.84 30.90 -0.09
CA ALA A 217 -25.33 31.40 1.19
C ALA A 217 -23.82 31.15 1.36
N ALA A 218 -23.40 30.93 2.61
CA ALA A 218 -22.00 30.94 3.03
C ALA A 218 -21.37 29.54 3.06
N VAL A 219 -20.04 29.51 3.00
CA VAL A 219 -19.23 28.36 3.43
C VAL A 219 -18.42 28.76 4.67
N THR A 220 -18.49 27.99 5.73
CA THR A 220 -17.80 28.27 7.01
C THR A 220 -16.90 27.10 7.41
N PHE A 221 -15.68 27.42 7.85
CA PHE A 221 -14.65 26.48 8.27
C PHE A 221 -14.18 26.70 9.71
N ASP A 222 -13.73 25.63 10.34
CA ASP A 222 -12.97 25.59 11.58
C ASP A 222 -11.89 24.48 11.50
N THR A 223 -10.63 24.88 11.34
CA THR A 223 -9.46 23.98 11.37
C THR A 223 -9.62 22.72 10.49
N ASN A 224 -10.00 22.92 9.23
CA ASN A 224 -10.39 21.85 8.31
C ASN A 224 -9.32 21.53 7.26
N THR A 225 -9.55 20.46 6.49
CA THR A 225 -8.83 20.24 5.23
C THR A 225 -9.81 19.95 4.10
N ALA A 226 -9.78 20.74 3.02
CA ALA A 226 -10.66 20.59 1.87
C ALA A 226 -9.87 20.51 0.56
N TYR A 227 -10.12 19.48 -0.25
CA TYR A 227 -9.40 19.21 -1.50
C TYR A 227 -10.33 19.25 -2.71
N ALA A 228 -10.20 20.21 -3.62
CA ALA A 228 -10.79 20.04 -4.95
C ALA A 228 -10.12 18.85 -5.65
N LEU A 229 -10.89 17.85 -6.05
CA LEU A 229 -10.43 16.85 -7.00
C LEU A 229 -10.50 17.48 -8.38
N SER A 230 -9.45 18.16 -8.85
CA SER A 230 -9.40 18.63 -10.24
C SER A 230 -9.68 17.44 -11.16
N GLU A 231 -10.64 17.55 -12.09
CA GLU A 231 -10.83 16.54 -13.15
C GLU A 231 -9.73 16.61 -14.22
N GLU A 232 -8.65 17.34 -13.96
CA GLU A 232 -7.33 16.95 -14.41
C GLU A 232 -6.57 16.74 -13.12
N ILE A 233 -6.69 15.54 -12.55
CA ILE A 233 -5.56 15.12 -11.75
C ILE A 233 -4.49 14.92 -12.82
N ALA A 234 -3.40 15.70 -12.74
CA ALA A 234 -2.29 15.47 -13.65
C ALA A 234 -1.99 13.98 -13.58
N ASP A 235 -2.08 13.32 -14.72
CA ASP A 235 -1.79 11.92 -14.94
C ASP A 235 -0.93 11.97 -16.20
N LYS A 236 0.34 12.25 -15.95
CA LYS A 236 1.25 12.70 -16.99
C LYS A 236 1.66 11.55 -17.92
N ASP A 237 1.50 10.30 -17.49
CA ASP A 237 1.79 9.12 -18.30
C ASP A 237 0.53 8.37 -18.76
N GLY A 238 -0.65 8.71 -18.24
CA GLY A 238 -1.94 8.23 -18.72
C GLY A 238 -2.27 6.81 -18.25
N ASP A 239 -1.70 6.37 -17.13
CA ASP A 239 -1.90 5.02 -16.58
C ASP A 239 -3.19 4.88 -15.74
N GLY A 240 -3.86 6.00 -15.48
CA GLY A 240 -5.10 6.10 -14.71
C GLY A 240 -4.89 6.39 -13.22
N ILE A 241 -3.65 6.54 -12.76
CA ILE A 241 -3.30 6.97 -11.40
C ILE A 241 -2.89 8.45 -11.43
N PRO A 242 -3.53 9.29 -10.60
CA PRO A 242 -3.05 10.63 -10.29
C PRO A 242 -1.54 10.78 -10.03
N ASP A 243 -0.87 11.77 -10.61
CA ASP A 243 0.54 12.15 -10.33
C ASP A 243 0.81 12.34 -8.82
N LEU A 244 -0.19 12.77 -8.05
CA LEU A 244 -0.12 12.97 -6.60
C LEU A 244 -0.24 11.66 -5.78
N MET A 245 -0.66 10.58 -6.40
CA MET A 245 -0.83 9.24 -5.82
C MET A 245 0.02 8.18 -6.53
N ASP A 246 0.75 8.57 -7.57
CA ASP A 246 1.63 7.75 -8.37
C ASP A 246 3.08 8.00 -7.93
N ASP A 247 3.78 6.93 -7.54
CA ASP A 247 5.21 6.99 -7.23
C ASP A 247 6.07 7.16 -8.50
N TYR A 248 5.48 6.93 -9.68
CA TYR A 248 6.08 6.91 -11.00
C TYR A 248 5.29 7.73 -12.03
N PRO A 249 5.03 9.04 -11.80
CA PRO A 249 4.11 9.89 -12.58
C PRO A 249 4.57 10.21 -14.02
N THR A 250 5.50 9.45 -14.58
CA THR A 250 6.03 9.61 -15.94
C THR A 250 6.33 8.26 -16.63
N ASP A 251 5.99 7.15 -15.99
CA ASP A 251 6.23 5.79 -16.47
C ASP A 251 4.96 4.94 -16.27
N ALA A 252 4.08 4.96 -17.29
CA ALA A 252 2.77 4.28 -17.26
C ALA A 252 2.81 2.75 -17.06
N THR A 253 4.01 2.16 -16.93
CA THR A 253 4.18 0.75 -16.61
C THR A 253 4.30 0.49 -15.10
N LYS A 254 4.44 1.53 -14.27
CA LYS A 254 4.64 1.49 -12.83
C LYS A 254 3.76 2.53 -12.16
N ALA A 255 3.30 2.25 -10.95
CA ALA A 255 2.41 3.14 -10.19
C ALA A 255 2.75 3.20 -8.69
N PHE A 256 3.02 2.05 -8.05
CA PHE A 256 3.13 1.99 -6.59
C PHE A 256 4.36 1.22 -6.11
N ASN A 257 5.01 1.75 -5.07
CA ASN A 257 6.04 1.08 -4.28
C ASN A 257 5.46 0.45 -3.01
N THR A 258 5.69 -0.84 -2.84
CA THR A 258 5.47 -1.54 -1.57
C THR A 258 6.80 -1.94 -0.96
N TYR A 259 7.05 -1.54 0.27
CA TYR A 259 8.30 -1.83 0.99
C TYR A 259 8.12 -3.04 1.91
N SER A 260 9.12 -3.93 1.99
CA SER A 260 9.09 -5.07 2.93
C SER A 260 9.14 -4.66 4.40
N SER A 261 9.75 -3.50 4.70
CA SER A 261 9.94 -2.99 6.05
C SER A 261 10.18 -1.47 6.05
N THR A 262 10.07 -0.85 7.22
CA THR A 262 10.33 0.59 7.43
C THR A 262 11.82 0.85 7.72
N GLY A 263 12.23 2.12 7.70
CA GLY A 263 13.61 2.50 8.02
C GLY A 263 14.65 1.86 7.08
N GLU A 264 15.75 1.38 7.67
CA GLU A 264 16.90 0.78 6.97
C GLU A 264 16.67 -0.67 6.51
N GLY A 265 15.57 -1.31 6.93
CA GLY A 265 15.26 -2.69 6.56
C GLY A 265 15.24 -3.66 7.74
N SER A 266 15.35 -4.95 7.43
CA SER A 266 15.47 -6.06 8.39
C SER A 266 16.85 -6.69 8.28
N THR A 267 17.34 -7.36 9.32
CA THR A 267 18.65 -8.00 9.32
C THR A 267 18.52 -9.50 9.46
N LEU A 268 19.16 -10.23 8.54
CA LEU A 268 19.32 -11.68 8.61
C LEU A 268 20.65 -11.98 9.29
N ALA A 269 20.62 -12.96 10.19
CA ALA A 269 21.79 -13.50 10.86
C ALA A 269 21.75 -15.02 10.71
N PHE A 270 22.82 -15.59 10.17
CA PHE A 270 22.89 -16.98 9.73
C PHE A 270 23.90 -17.78 10.56
N GLU A 271 23.61 -19.07 10.72
CA GLU A 271 24.61 -20.14 10.85
C GLU A 271 25.02 -20.66 9.46
N ASP A 272 26.22 -21.21 9.30
CA ASP A 272 26.77 -21.66 8.02
C ASP A 272 26.99 -23.18 7.86
N GLN A 273 26.86 -23.95 8.94
CA GLN A 273 27.28 -25.37 8.97
C GLN A 273 26.18 -26.39 8.67
N TRP A 274 24.98 -25.95 8.25
CA TRP A 274 23.89 -26.88 7.95
C TRP A 274 24.36 -28.04 7.05
N PRO A 275 24.07 -29.31 7.39
CA PRO A 275 23.08 -29.76 8.38
C PRO A 275 23.59 -29.97 9.82
N LEU A 276 24.80 -29.52 10.17
CA LEU A 276 25.26 -29.44 11.57
C LEU A 276 24.69 -28.19 12.25
N LYS A 277 24.52 -28.22 13.58
CA LYS A 277 24.04 -27.07 14.35
C LYS A 277 24.97 -25.85 14.28
N GLY A 278 26.30 -26.04 14.27
CA GLY A 278 27.26 -24.95 14.48
C GLY A 278 27.42 -24.57 15.95
N ASP A 279 28.07 -23.45 16.21
CA ASP A 279 28.28 -22.87 17.55
C ASP A 279 27.19 -21.87 17.96
N PHE A 280 26.26 -21.56 17.04
CA PHE A 280 25.01 -20.87 17.29
C PHE A 280 25.15 -19.40 17.74
N ASP A 281 26.22 -18.75 17.30
CA ASP A 281 26.45 -17.32 17.55
C ASP A 281 25.69 -16.41 16.56
N LEU A 282 25.14 -16.98 15.48
CA LEU A 282 24.37 -16.31 14.43
C LEU A 282 25.09 -15.12 13.80
N ASN A 283 26.41 -15.19 13.67
CA ASN A 283 27.21 -14.16 13.00
C ASN A 283 27.98 -14.67 11.78
N ASP A 284 27.82 -15.95 11.40
CA ASP A 284 28.54 -16.54 10.28
C ASP A 284 28.35 -15.72 9.00
N LEU A 285 27.14 -15.21 8.79
CA LEU A 285 26.87 -14.10 7.90
C LEU A 285 25.77 -13.20 8.47
N VAL A 286 26.01 -11.88 8.46
CA VAL A 286 25.03 -10.88 8.88
C VAL A 286 24.80 -9.88 7.77
N ILE A 287 23.54 -9.78 7.31
CA ILE A 287 23.17 -8.93 6.17
C ILE A 287 21.83 -8.24 6.41
N THR A 288 21.81 -6.92 6.28
CA THR A 288 20.56 -6.16 6.26
C THR A 288 19.99 -6.17 4.85
N TYR A 289 18.67 -6.31 4.73
CA TYR A 289 17.97 -6.26 3.46
C TYR A 289 16.72 -5.37 3.54
N LYS A 290 16.34 -4.81 2.39
CA LYS A 290 15.07 -4.12 2.18
C LYS A 290 14.62 -4.31 0.73
N TYR A 291 13.39 -4.80 0.57
CA TYR A 291 12.77 -4.93 -0.74
C TYR A 291 11.82 -3.77 -1.02
N THR A 292 11.83 -3.32 -2.27
CA THR A 292 10.77 -2.53 -2.88
C THR A 292 10.16 -3.36 -4.00
N VAL A 293 8.86 -3.64 -3.90
CA VAL A 293 8.08 -4.29 -4.95
C VAL A 293 7.28 -3.20 -5.66
N VAL A 294 7.53 -3.07 -6.96
CA VAL A 294 6.87 -2.07 -7.80
C VAL A 294 5.74 -2.73 -8.56
N THR A 295 4.57 -2.10 -8.54
CA THR A 295 3.37 -2.57 -9.26
C THR A 295 2.87 -1.51 -10.23
N ASN A 296 2.16 -1.93 -11.28
CA ASN A 296 1.43 -1.01 -12.17
C ASN A 296 0.07 -0.59 -11.59
N ALA A 297 -0.67 0.27 -12.30
CA ALA A 297 -2.01 0.72 -11.92
C ALA A 297 -3.04 -0.39 -11.62
N LYS A 298 -2.78 -1.63 -12.06
CA LYS A 298 -3.64 -2.81 -11.83
C LYS A 298 -3.12 -3.71 -10.70
N ASN A 299 -2.21 -3.22 -9.87
CA ASN A 299 -1.54 -3.96 -8.80
C ASN A 299 -0.79 -5.23 -9.25
N LYS A 300 -0.42 -5.31 -10.54
CA LYS A 300 0.47 -6.38 -11.02
C LYS A 300 1.92 -5.98 -10.78
N VAL A 301 2.71 -6.90 -10.24
CA VAL A 301 4.14 -6.69 -10.01
C VAL A 301 4.87 -6.57 -11.35
N VAL A 302 5.68 -5.53 -11.48
CA VAL A 302 6.45 -5.25 -12.69
C VAL A 302 7.95 -5.15 -12.44
N GLN A 303 8.37 -4.91 -11.20
CA GLN A 303 9.78 -4.82 -10.85
C GLN A 303 10.00 -5.11 -9.36
N VAL A 304 11.16 -5.68 -9.04
CA VAL A 304 11.64 -5.83 -7.67
C VAL A 304 13.01 -5.18 -7.54
N ILE A 305 13.18 -4.42 -6.46
CA ILE A 305 14.46 -3.83 -6.06
C ILE A 305 14.83 -4.39 -4.69
N GLY A 306 15.98 -5.04 -4.57
CA GLY A 306 16.54 -5.51 -3.31
C GLY A 306 17.78 -4.70 -2.95
N ASN A 307 17.75 -4.03 -1.81
CA ASN A 307 18.92 -3.37 -1.24
C ASN A 307 19.46 -4.20 -0.10
N TYR A 308 20.77 -4.41 -0.08
CA TYR A 308 21.44 -5.24 0.91
C TYR A 308 22.70 -4.57 1.44
N LYS A 309 23.03 -4.84 2.70
CA LYS A 309 24.26 -4.41 3.34
C LYS A 309 24.86 -5.56 4.12
N LEU A 310 25.96 -6.11 3.61
CA LEU A 310 26.73 -7.18 4.24
C LEU A 310 27.61 -6.58 5.33
N HIS A 311 27.36 -6.99 6.58
CA HIS A 311 28.03 -6.47 7.77
C HIS A 311 29.13 -7.38 8.28
N ALA A 312 28.90 -8.70 8.25
CA ALA A 312 29.81 -9.71 8.77
C ALA A 312 29.82 -10.98 7.91
N ALA A 313 30.94 -11.68 7.97
CA ALA A 313 31.24 -12.95 7.32
C ALA A 313 32.13 -13.77 8.26
N GLY A 314 31.61 -14.12 9.45
CA GLY A 314 32.35 -14.85 10.51
C GLY A 314 32.59 -16.31 10.18
N GLY A 315 31.73 -16.90 9.35
CA GLY A 315 31.73 -18.33 9.10
C GLY A 315 32.99 -18.81 8.39
N SER A 316 33.46 -20.00 8.76
CA SER A 316 34.66 -20.59 8.15
C SER A 316 34.42 -21.07 6.71
N ILE A 317 33.17 -21.31 6.32
CA ILE A 317 32.80 -21.72 4.97
C ILE A 317 32.56 -20.47 4.14
N GLY A 318 33.22 -20.35 2.99
CA GLY A 318 33.05 -19.22 2.07
C GLY A 318 31.73 -19.27 1.31
N ASN A 319 30.62 -19.06 2.01
CA ASN A 319 29.25 -19.15 1.51
C ASN A 319 28.95 -18.06 0.48
N GLY A 320 28.21 -18.44 -0.57
CA GLY A 320 27.47 -17.50 -1.40
C GLY A 320 26.15 -17.10 -0.75
N PHE A 321 25.56 -16.01 -1.24
CA PHE A 321 24.25 -15.53 -0.80
C PHE A 321 23.31 -15.37 -2.01
N GLY A 322 22.11 -15.94 -1.88
CA GLY A 322 21.08 -15.88 -2.90
C GLY A 322 19.71 -15.56 -2.33
N VAL A 323 18.77 -15.24 -3.22
CA VAL A 323 17.36 -15.03 -2.86
C VAL A 323 16.48 -15.71 -3.89
N MET A 324 15.57 -16.57 -3.43
CA MET A 324 14.52 -17.18 -4.24
C MET A 324 13.22 -16.37 -4.12
N PHE A 325 12.63 -16.06 -5.27
CA PHE A 325 11.37 -15.32 -5.39
C PHE A 325 10.21 -16.24 -5.81
N PRO A 326 8.95 -15.93 -5.42
CA PRO A 326 7.78 -16.75 -5.72
C PRO A 326 7.27 -16.55 -7.15
N ILE A 327 8.16 -16.58 -8.14
CA ILE A 327 7.82 -16.42 -9.55
C ILE A 327 8.68 -17.34 -10.41
N GLU A 328 8.16 -17.75 -11.56
CA GLU A 328 8.92 -18.55 -12.53
C GLU A 328 10.16 -17.80 -13.01
N ARG A 329 11.29 -18.49 -13.12
CA ARG A 329 12.56 -17.92 -13.60
C ARG A 329 12.40 -17.23 -14.96
N SER A 330 11.63 -17.83 -15.87
CA SER A 330 11.39 -17.32 -17.23
C SER A 330 10.63 -16.00 -17.30
N LYS A 331 10.14 -15.48 -16.17
CA LYS A 331 9.44 -14.18 -16.11
C LYS A 331 10.37 -13.00 -15.85
N ILE A 332 11.64 -13.26 -15.53
CA ILE A 332 12.64 -12.22 -15.35
C ILE A 332 13.33 -11.95 -16.69
N ASP A 333 13.11 -10.76 -17.24
CA ASP A 333 13.64 -10.37 -18.55
C ASP A 333 15.05 -9.79 -18.45
N GLN A 334 15.26 -8.91 -17.47
CA GLN A 334 16.51 -8.19 -17.24
C GLN A 334 16.79 -8.13 -15.74
N ILE A 335 18.07 -8.28 -15.38
CA ILE A 335 18.56 -8.17 -14.00
C ILE A 335 19.85 -7.34 -13.97
N GLU A 336 19.94 -6.47 -12.98
CA GLU A 336 21.11 -5.64 -12.68
C GLU A 336 21.57 -5.92 -11.25
N GLY A 337 22.89 -5.96 -11.03
CA GLY A 337 23.49 -6.07 -9.70
C GLY A 337 23.53 -7.49 -9.10
N ALA A 338 23.03 -8.51 -9.80
CA ALA A 338 23.09 -9.92 -9.41
C ALA A 338 23.07 -10.84 -10.63
N VAL A 339 23.31 -12.13 -10.41
CA VAL A 339 23.20 -13.18 -11.43
C VAL A 339 21.89 -13.94 -11.27
N LEU A 340 21.11 -14.11 -12.34
CA LEU A 340 19.93 -14.98 -12.36
C LEU A 340 20.36 -16.44 -12.57
N GLU A 341 20.26 -17.26 -11.54
CA GLU A 341 20.78 -18.63 -11.53
C GLU A 341 20.05 -19.54 -12.52
N GLU A 342 20.80 -20.30 -13.32
CA GLU A 342 20.26 -21.26 -14.28
C GLU A 342 19.73 -22.55 -13.62
N ASN A 343 18.95 -23.33 -14.37
CA ASN A 343 18.40 -24.63 -13.93
C ASN A 343 17.48 -24.56 -12.70
N GLN A 344 16.85 -23.40 -12.49
CA GLN A 344 15.85 -23.17 -11.47
C GLN A 344 14.47 -22.97 -12.12
N ARG A 345 13.43 -23.55 -11.53
CA ARG A 345 12.02 -23.33 -11.90
C ARG A 345 11.56 -21.97 -11.43
N LYS A 346 11.87 -21.63 -10.17
CA LYS A 346 11.61 -20.31 -9.59
C LYS A 346 12.78 -19.36 -9.88
N ALA A 347 12.54 -18.06 -9.85
CA ALA A 347 13.57 -17.06 -9.95
C ALA A 347 14.48 -17.11 -8.72
N VAL A 348 15.76 -17.40 -8.94
CA VAL A 348 16.81 -17.37 -7.91
C VAL A 348 17.89 -16.42 -8.37
N ILE A 349 18.18 -15.39 -7.56
CA ILE A 349 19.27 -14.46 -7.81
C ILE A 349 20.45 -14.79 -6.88
N ILE A 350 21.67 -14.61 -7.38
CA ILE A 350 22.91 -14.77 -6.62
C ILE A 350 23.60 -13.41 -6.54
N LEU A 351 23.81 -12.91 -5.32
CA LEU A 351 24.48 -11.62 -5.08
C LEU A 351 26.00 -11.79 -5.14
N PHE A 352 26.51 -12.82 -4.48
CA PHE A 352 27.92 -13.20 -4.47
C PHE A 352 28.06 -14.70 -4.25
N ASP A 353 29.17 -15.26 -4.72
CA ASP A 353 29.47 -16.69 -4.67
C ASP A 353 30.27 -17.11 -3.43
N ASN A 354 30.93 -16.15 -2.77
CA ASN A 354 31.76 -16.39 -1.60
C ASN A 354 31.96 -15.11 -0.78
N MET A 355 31.41 -15.09 0.42
CA MET A 355 31.43 -13.94 1.34
C MET A 355 32.84 -13.47 1.73
N HIS A 356 33.85 -14.35 1.77
CA HIS A 356 35.23 -13.97 2.10
C HIS A 356 35.92 -13.17 0.99
N LYS A 357 35.41 -13.23 -0.25
CA LYS A 357 35.84 -12.31 -1.32
C LYS A 357 35.22 -10.93 -1.16
N GLU A 358 34.08 -10.85 -0.48
CA GLU A 358 33.32 -9.63 -0.29
C GLU A 358 33.80 -8.85 0.94
N LEU A 359 34.08 -9.57 2.04
CA LEU A 359 34.70 -9.05 3.26
C LEU A 359 35.95 -9.88 3.57
N VAL A 360 37.13 -9.25 3.41
CA VAL A 360 38.43 -9.90 3.68
C VAL A 360 38.62 -10.20 5.18
N ASN A 361 38.03 -9.38 6.05
CA ASN A 361 37.96 -9.65 7.48
C ASN A 361 36.50 -9.93 7.87
N GLY A 362 36.28 -10.93 8.73
CA GLY A 362 34.93 -11.42 9.06
C GLY A 362 34.06 -10.47 9.88
N ASN A 363 34.65 -9.46 10.54
CA ASN A 363 33.95 -8.48 11.38
C ASN A 363 33.19 -9.07 12.57
N THR A 364 33.65 -10.17 13.17
CA THR A 364 32.99 -10.83 14.32
C THR A 364 33.87 -10.89 15.56
N GLU A 365 35.18 -10.69 15.43
CA GLU A 365 36.15 -10.71 16.53
C GLU A 365 36.57 -9.29 16.97
N PRO A 366 36.28 -8.86 18.21
CA PRO A 366 36.72 -7.56 18.71
C PRO A 366 38.25 -7.39 18.70
N GLY A 367 38.71 -6.20 18.29
CA GLY A 367 40.14 -5.86 18.26
C GLY A 367 40.94 -6.45 17.10
N LYS A 368 40.29 -7.19 16.18
CA LYS A 368 40.90 -7.61 14.91
C LYS A 368 40.70 -6.54 13.81
N PRO A 369 41.52 -6.54 12.74
CA PRO A 369 41.25 -5.72 11.56
C PRO A 369 39.85 -6.00 11.00
N GLN A 370 39.19 -4.97 10.48
CA GLN A 370 37.82 -5.04 10.00
C GLN A 370 37.73 -4.59 8.54
N SER A 371 36.77 -5.16 7.83
CA SER A 371 36.36 -4.72 6.49
C SER A 371 35.21 -3.73 6.59
N GLU A 372 35.17 -2.76 5.68
CA GLU A 372 33.99 -1.90 5.53
C GLU A 372 32.78 -2.72 5.06
N ALA A 373 31.61 -2.41 5.60
CA ALA A 373 30.37 -3.09 5.20
C ALA A 373 30.08 -2.83 3.71
N LYS A 374 29.67 -3.87 2.99
CA LYS A 374 29.48 -3.81 1.53
C LYS A 374 28.00 -3.70 1.18
N ASN A 375 27.65 -2.74 0.32
CA ASN A 375 26.28 -2.53 -0.14
C ASN A 375 26.06 -3.17 -1.51
N TYR A 376 24.87 -3.73 -1.71
CA TYR A 376 24.39 -4.25 -2.98
C TYR A 376 23.01 -3.67 -3.28
N THR A 377 22.77 -3.36 -4.55
CA THR A 377 21.44 -3.04 -5.06
C THR A 377 21.19 -3.95 -6.25
N VAL A 378 20.16 -4.77 -6.14
CA VAL A 378 19.69 -5.65 -7.20
C VAL A 378 18.36 -5.13 -7.72
N LYS A 379 18.19 -5.14 -9.03
CA LYS A 379 16.94 -4.75 -9.68
C LYS A 379 16.62 -5.70 -10.81
N PHE A 380 15.38 -6.14 -10.91
CA PHE A 380 14.92 -6.92 -12.06
C PHE A 380 13.47 -6.63 -12.41
N ASP A 381 13.19 -6.65 -13.70
CA ASP A 381 11.85 -6.46 -14.25
C ASP A 381 11.14 -7.81 -14.42
N ILE A 382 9.82 -7.79 -14.25
CA ILE A 382 8.96 -8.97 -14.35
C ILE A 382 7.96 -8.79 -15.49
N SER A 383 8.00 -9.70 -16.46
CA SER A 383 7.04 -9.75 -17.56
C SER A 383 5.72 -10.39 -17.15
N ASN A 384 4.61 -9.66 -17.27
CA ASN A 384 3.26 -10.10 -16.90
C ASN A 384 3.23 -10.73 -15.50
N GLY A 385 3.70 -9.98 -14.50
CA GLY A 385 3.77 -10.45 -13.13
C GLY A 385 2.41 -10.73 -12.49
N PRO A 386 2.42 -11.45 -11.36
CA PRO A 386 1.24 -11.74 -10.56
C PRO A 386 0.70 -10.48 -9.87
N LEU A 387 -0.47 -10.59 -9.24
CA LEU A 387 -0.95 -9.54 -8.34
C LEU A 387 -0.03 -9.44 -7.11
N LEU A 388 0.09 -8.24 -6.54
CA LEU A 388 0.88 -8.00 -5.34
C LEU A 388 0.47 -8.92 -4.17
N GLU A 389 -0.82 -9.21 -4.03
CA GLU A 389 -1.33 -10.09 -2.96
C GLU A 389 -0.83 -11.54 -3.07
N ASP A 390 -0.59 -12.02 -4.29
CA ASP A 390 -0.05 -13.35 -4.55
C ASP A 390 1.49 -13.38 -4.44
N PHE A 391 2.14 -12.26 -4.73
CA PHE A 391 3.61 -12.15 -4.73
C PHE A 391 4.19 -11.85 -3.34
N GLY A 392 3.54 -10.95 -2.60
CA GLY A 392 3.98 -10.48 -1.28
C GLY A 392 5.30 -9.69 -1.30
N THR A 393 5.88 -9.54 -0.11
CA THR A 393 7.17 -8.86 0.12
C THR A 393 8.15 -9.67 0.98
N ASP A 394 7.77 -10.88 1.39
CA ASP A 394 8.60 -11.79 2.18
C ASP A 394 9.18 -12.89 1.28
N PHE A 395 10.42 -12.67 0.83
CA PHE A 395 11.13 -13.57 -0.06
C PHE A 395 12.00 -14.57 0.72
N ASN A 396 12.68 -15.46 -0.01
CA ASN A 396 13.46 -16.55 0.57
C ASN A 396 14.97 -16.35 0.35
N PRO A 397 15.64 -15.52 1.17
CA PRO A 397 17.09 -15.39 1.18
C PRO A 397 17.74 -16.63 1.79
N PHE A 398 18.93 -16.98 1.30
CA PHE A 398 19.65 -18.17 1.74
C PHE A 398 21.15 -18.07 1.54
N LEU A 399 21.90 -18.84 2.34
CA LEU A 399 23.30 -19.14 2.09
C LEU A 399 23.42 -20.42 1.27
N PHE A 400 24.48 -20.51 0.48
CA PHE A 400 24.81 -21.76 -0.20
C PHE A 400 26.32 -21.96 -0.34
N TYR A 401 26.72 -23.21 -0.42
CA TYR A 401 28.05 -23.61 -0.88
C TYR A 401 27.96 -24.98 -1.57
N THR A 402 29.00 -25.36 -2.29
CA THR A 402 29.05 -26.65 -2.99
C THR A 402 30.30 -27.43 -2.59
N GLU A 403 30.11 -28.66 -2.12
CA GLU A 403 31.19 -29.61 -1.82
C GLU A 403 31.09 -30.77 -2.81
N GLY A 404 32.05 -30.85 -3.74
CA GLY A 404 31.97 -31.80 -4.85
C GLY A 404 30.75 -31.53 -5.72
N THR A 405 29.77 -32.45 -5.72
CA THR A 405 28.48 -32.30 -6.42
C THR A 405 27.32 -31.99 -5.48
N SER A 406 27.57 -31.95 -4.17
CA SER A 406 26.54 -31.74 -3.15
C SER A 406 26.41 -30.24 -2.84
N ARG A 407 25.26 -29.67 -3.19
CA ARG A 407 24.94 -28.27 -2.89
C ARG A 407 24.21 -28.18 -1.57
N HIS A 408 24.80 -27.43 -0.66
CA HIS A 408 24.24 -27.11 0.65
C HIS A 408 23.55 -25.76 0.54
N GLU A 409 22.36 -25.64 1.13
CA GLU A 409 21.60 -24.39 1.17
C GLU A 409 21.00 -24.19 2.56
N ILE A 410 20.98 -22.95 3.04
CA ILE A 410 20.54 -22.60 4.40
C ILE A 410 19.51 -21.49 4.29
N HIS A 411 18.25 -21.83 4.54
CA HIS A 411 17.12 -20.91 4.41
C HIS A 411 16.47 -20.63 5.77
N LYS A 412 15.59 -19.62 5.78
CA LYS A 412 14.68 -19.39 6.93
C LYS A 412 13.81 -20.63 7.17
N ILE A 413 13.49 -20.87 8.44
CA ILE A 413 12.62 -21.98 8.84
C ILE A 413 11.31 -22.00 8.03
N GLY A 414 10.93 -23.18 7.56
CA GLY A 414 9.70 -23.40 6.78
C GLY A 414 9.73 -22.89 5.33
N LYS A 415 10.83 -22.29 4.87
CA LYS A 415 10.98 -21.93 3.45
C LYS A 415 11.47 -23.14 2.63
N GLU A 416 10.94 -23.29 1.42
CA GLU A 416 11.34 -24.36 0.51
C GLU A 416 12.80 -24.18 0.04
N PRO A 417 13.56 -25.27 -0.18
CA PRO A 417 14.83 -25.24 -0.89
C PRO A 417 14.70 -24.73 -2.33
N THR A 418 15.83 -24.39 -2.95
CA THR A 418 15.86 -24.26 -4.41
C THR A 418 15.87 -25.63 -5.10
N ASP A 419 15.76 -25.65 -6.44
CA ASP A 419 15.79 -26.91 -7.20
C ASP A 419 17.18 -27.59 -7.18
N LEU A 420 18.23 -26.86 -6.80
CA LEU A 420 19.61 -27.33 -6.86
C LEU A 420 20.14 -27.93 -5.55
N VAL A 421 19.39 -27.84 -4.43
CA VAL A 421 19.82 -28.41 -3.14
C VAL A 421 20.07 -29.92 -3.25
N ASP A 422 21.08 -30.42 -2.55
CA ASP A 422 21.22 -31.84 -2.30
C ASP A 422 20.19 -32.29 -1.25
N LYS A 423 19.10 -32.90 -1.75
CA LYS A 423 18.00 -33.35 -0.90
C LYS A 423 18.37 -34.47 0.08
N SER A 424 19.52 -35.14 -0.10
CA SER A 424 19.97 -36.19 0.82
C SER A 424 20.44 -35.64 2.18
N LEU A 425 20.69 -34.33 2.27
CA LEU A 425 21.12 -33.66 3.49
C LEU A 425 19.99 -33.45 4.51
N PHE A 426 18.73 -33.39 4.05
CA PHE A 426 17.59 -33.22 4.95
C PHE A 426 17.41 -34.42 5.88
N GLY A 427 17.19 -34.14 7.17
CA GLY A 427 17.09 -35.13 8.24
C GLY A 427 18.45 -35.73 8.67
N SER A 428 19.55 -35.33 8.04
CA SER A 428 20.90 -35.79 8.37
C SER A 428 21.53 -34.94 9.49
N LYS A 429 22.53 -35.49 10.19
CA LYS A 429 23.26 -34.81 11.28
C LYS A 429 22.31 -34.18 12.31
N ASP A 430 22.27 -32.85 12.45
CA ASP A 430 21.38 -32.13 13.38
C ASP A 430 20.13 -31.55 12.71
N ASP A 431 20.01 -31.64 11.39
CA ASP A 431 18.81 -31.20 10.68
C ASP A 431 17.62 -32.08 11.08
N GLY A 432 16.57 -31.41 11.54
CA GLY A 432 15.29 -31.97 11.96
C GLY A 432 14.18 -31.66 10.97
N SER A 433 14.50 -31.34 9.72
CA SER A 433 13.50 -31.04 8.69
C SER A 433 12.60 -32.26 8.45
N ASP A 434 11.30 -32.00 8.31
CA ASP A 434 10.29 -32.95 7.86
C ASP A 434 9.65 -32.45 6.56
N LEU A 435 10.13 -33.01 5.45
CA LEU A 435 9.71 -32.65 4.10
C LEU A 435 8.22 -32.93 3.86
N ALA A 436 7.62 -33.89 4.56
CA ALA A 436 6.22 -34.26 4.37
C ALA A 436 5.26 -33.22 4.97
N SER A 437 5.67 -32.57 6.07
CA SER A 437 4.91 -31.50 6.72
C SER A 437 5.31 -30.10 6.25
N GLY A 438 6.29 -30.00 5.34
CA GLY A 438 6.82 -28.71 4.86
C GLY A 438 7.66 -27.98 5.91
N ASN A 439 8.15 -28.71 6.93
CA ASN A 439 8.99 -28.15 7.98
C ASN A 439 10.46 -28.24 7.56
N TYR A 440 11.01 -27.18 7.00
CA TYR A 440 12.39 -27.12 6.51
C TYR A 440 13.30 -26.29 7.41
N TYR A 441 14.59 -26.61 7.40
CA TYR A 441 15.70 -25.81 7.95
C TYR A 441 15.54 -25.50 9.44
N VAL A 442 15.36 -26.56 10.21
CA VAL A 442 15.25 -26.51 11.66
C VAL A 442 16.09 -27.63 12.25
N THR A 443 16.76 -27.39 13.37
CA THR A 443 17.49 -28.47 14.06
C THR A 443 16.52 -29.48 14.68
N LYS A 444 17.01 -30.67 15.04
CA LYS A 444 16.25 -31.68 15.81
C LYS A 444 15.71 -31.16 17.15
N THR A 445 16.27 -30.07 17.68
CA THR A 445 15.80 -29.42 18.91
C THR A 445 14.90 -28.21 18.65
N GLY A 446 14.55 -27.91 17.39
CA GLY A 446 13.64 -26.82 17.03
C GLY A 446 14.31 -25.46 16.83
N LEU A 447 15.64 -25.38 16.74
CA LEU A 447 16.34 -24.11 16.53
C LEU A 447 16.41 -23.76 15.03
N PRO A 448 16.22 -22.50 14.64
CA PRO A 448 16.40 -22.08 13.25
C PRO A 448 17.89 -21.87 12.93
N TYR A 449 18.29 -22.13 11.69
CA TYR A 449 19.63 -21.78 11.18
C TYR A 449 19.75 -20.32 10.75
N VAL A 450 18.63 -19.62 10.62
CA VAL A 450 18.56 -18.23 10.18
C VAL A 450 17.52 -17.50 11.02
N ILE A 451 17.91 -16.35 11.55
CA ILE A 451 16.97 -15.42 12.21
C ILE A 451 16.76 -14.19 11.34
N ASP A 452 15.51 -13.70 11.31
CA ASP A 452 15.10 -12.50 10.59
C ASP A 452 14.65 -11.45 11.62
N VAL A 453 15.53 -10.50 11.89
CA VAL A 453 15.34 -9.46 12.90
C VAL A 453 14.74 -8.24 12.23
N PRO A 454 13.56 -7.73 12.65
CA PRO A 454 12.92 -6.57 12.04
C PRO A 454 13.56 -5.25 12.49
N ALA A 455 14.89 -5.17 12.37
CA ALA A 455 15.72 -4.01 12.66
C ALA A 455 16.94 -3.99 11.72
N GLY A 456 17.16 -2.87 11.02
CA GLY A 456 18.30 -2.71 10.10
C GLY A 456 19.65 -2.52 10.79
N ASN A 457 19.67 -2.33 12.11
CA ASN A 457 20.86 -2.12 12.92
C ASN A 457 21.05 -3.20 14.00
N PHE A 458 20.67 -4.45 13.70
CA PHE A 458 20.88 -5.56 14.61
C PHE A 458 22.36 -5.67 15.00
N GLN A 459 22.63 -5.74 16.30
CA GLN A 459 23.99 -5.87 16.82
C GLN A 459 24.25 -7.35 17.12
N TYR A 460 25.04 -8.00 16.28
CA TYR A 460 25.25 -9.45 16.36
C TYR A 460 26.25 -9.82 17.47
N PRO A 461 26.19 -11.08 17.96
CA PRO A 461 27.18 -11.59 18.91
C PRO A 461 28.61 -11.62 18.35
N ILE A 462 29.60 -11.61 19.23
CA ILE A 462 31.00 -11.87 18.85
C ILE A 462 31.21 -13.35 18.51
N GLU A 463 32.26 -13.64 17.75
CA GLU A 463 32.64 -14.99 17.30
C GLU A 463 32.62 -16.04 18.44
N GLY A 464 31.94 -17.16 18.20
CA GLY A 464 31.82 -18.32 19.09
C GLY A 464 30.99 -18.09 20.34
N LYS A 465 30.20 -17.01 20.41
CA LYS A 465 29.29 -16.73 21.53
C LYS A 465 27.85 -16.96 21.12
N ASP A 466 27.34 -18.12 21.55
CA ASP A 466 25.93 -18.50 21.43
C ASP A 466 25.00 -17.31 21.73
N VAL A 467 24.07 -17.06 20.81
CA VAL A 467 23.16 -15.91 20.84
C VAL A 467 22.40 -15.81 22.16
N THR A 468 22.12 -16.93 22.84
CA THR A 468 21.41 -16.96 24.13
C THR A 468 22.22 -16.32 25.27
N LEU A 469 23.55 -16.27 25.15
CA LEU A 469 24.44 -15.60 26.09
C LEU A 469 24.51 -14.09 25.84
N ALA A 470 24.41 -13.70 24.56
CA ALA A 470 24.44 -12.30 24.15
C ALA A 470 23.09 -11.61 24.33
N TYR A 471 22.00 -12.31 24.05
CA TYR A 471 20.61 -11.84 24.11
C TYR A 471 19.81 -12.68 25.12
N LEU A 472 19.61 -12.13 26.31
CA LEU A 472 19.21 -12.90 27.51
C LEU A 472 17.77 -13.43 27.46
N HIS A 473 16.91 -12.81 26.63
CA HIS A 473 15.53 -13.26 26.42
C HIS A 473 15.31 -14.03 25.11
N PHE A 474 16.37 -14.29 24.32
CA PHE A 474 16.26 -15.01 23.05
C PHE A 474 15.68 -16.42 23.24
N ALA A 475 16.15 -17.14 24.26
CA ALA A 475 15.67 -18.50 24.55
C ALA A 475 14.17 -18.53 24.93
N GLU A 476 13.71 -17.56 25.71
CA GLU A 476 12.29 -17.43 26.09
C GLU A 476 11.42 -17.06 24.89
N TRP A 477 11.90 -16.15 24.03
CA TRP A 477 11.25 -15.81 22.78
C TRP A 477 11.13 -17.05 21.87
N ALA A 478 12.22 -17.77 21.64
CA ALA A 478 12.26 -18.96 20.80
C ALA A 478 11.33 -20.07 21.34
N ALA A 479 11.41 -20.38 22.64
CA ALA A 479 10.57 -21.39 23.28
C ALA A 479 9.07 -21.05 23.25
N SER A 480 8.72 -19.76 23.19
CA SER A 480 7.32 -19.32 23.07
C SER A 480 6.75 -19.43 21.65
N GLY A 481 7.58 -19.80 20.66
CA GLY A 481 7.23 -19.71 19.24
C GLY A 481 7.06 -18.26 18.78
N GLY A 482 7.87 -17.34 19.32
CA GLY A 482 7.89 -15.93 18.95
C GLY A 482 6.76 -15.06 19.52
N LYS A 483 6.10 -15.50 20.60
CA LYS A 483 4.95 -14.78 21.21
C LYS A 483 5.34 -13.93 22.42
N SER A 484 6.34 -14.35 23.18
CA SER A 484 6.90 -13.63 24.33
C SER A 484 8.22 -12.96 23.93
N PHE A 485 8.57 -11.83 24.55
CA PHE A 485 9.79 -11.08 24.24
C PHE A 485 9.96 -10.84 22.73
N ILE A 486 8.90 -10.37 22.07
CA ILE A 486 8.91 -10.07 20.62
C ILE A 486 9.99 -9.05 20.23
N ASP A 487 10.47 -8.29 21.20
CA ASP A 487 11.53 -7.30 21.13
C ASP A 487 12.82 -7.79 21.82
N TRP A 488 13.07 -9.11 21.91
CA TRP A 488 14.26 -9.69 22.54
C TRP A 488 15.58 -9.05 22.06
N TYR A 489 15.59 -8.53 20.83
CA TYR A 489 16.71 -7.83 20.22
C TYR A 489 16.79 -6.34 20.60
N SER A 490 16.01 -5.83 21.55
CA SER A 490 15.96 -4.42 21.96
C SER A 490 17.28 -3.93 22.59
N ASN A 491 17.70 -2.70 22.28
CA ASN A 491 18.87 -2.02 22.88
C ASN A 491 18.48 -1.00 23.97
N LEU A 492 17.20 -0.79 24.21
CA LEU A 492 16.72 0.31 25.07
C LEU A 492 16.43 -0.14 26.52
N ALA A 493 16.19 -1.43 26.74
CA ALA A 493 15.88 -2.00 28.05
C ALA A 493 17.13 -2.56 28.77
N LYS A 494 17.18 -2.39 30.09
CA LYS A 494 18.32 -2.77 30.94
C LYS A 494 18.22 -4.23 31.42
N ASP A 495 18.59 -5.20 30.57
CA ASP A 495 18.59 -6.66 30.88
C ASP A 495 18.45 -7.52 29.61
N PHE A 496 18.18 -6.93 28.46
CA PHE A 496 17.95 -7.70 27.23
C PHE A 496 19.24 -8.30 26.64
N ARG A 497 20.40 -7.72 26.97
CA ARG A 497 21.68 -8.10 26.35
C ARG A 497 22.85 -8.05 27.31
N ASN A 498 23.80 -8.95 27.08
CA ASN A 498 25.13 -8.86 27.65
C ASN A 498 26.06 -8.14 26.66
N GLN A 499 26.35 -6.87 26.94
CA GLN A 499 27.16 -6.02 26.05
C GLN A 499 28.59 -6.54 25.84
N ASN A 500 29.12 -7.38 26.73
CA ASN A 500 30.46 -7.96 26.56
C ASN A 500 30.51 -9.02 25.44
N PHE A 501 29.35 -9.52 25.00
CA PHE A 501 29.26 -10.53 23.94
C PHE A 501 28.67 -9.97 22.65
N ILE A 502 28.42 -8.66 22.58
CA ILE A 502 27.97 -8.00 21.36
C ILE A 502 29.20 -7.46 20.62
N PHE A 503 29.26 -7.71 19.31
CA PHE A 503 30.33 -7.18 18.49
C PHE A 503 30.28 -5.65 18.47
N SER A 504 31.45 -5.05 18.73
CA SER A 504 31.67 -3.62 18.56
C SER A 504 32.98 -3.41 17.82
N LYS A 505 32.98 -2.40 16.94
CA LYS A 505 34.11 -2.09 16.07
C LYS A 505 35.34 -1.64 16.85
#